data_AF-A0A940VCB2-F1
#
_entry.id   AF-A0A940VCB2-F1
#
_cell.length_a   1.000
_cell.length_b   1.000
_cell.length_c   1.000
_cell.angle_alpha   90.00
_cell.angle_beta   90.00
_cell.angle_gamma   90.00
#
_symmetry.space_group_name_H-M   'P 1'
#
loop_
_entity.id
_entity.type
_entity.pdbx_description
1 polymer ?
#
loop_
_entity_poly.entity_id
_entity_poly.type
_entity_poly.pdbx_seq_one_letter_code
_entity_poly.pdbx_strand_id
1 'polypeptide(L)'
;AEVDREGVRVAAPARANYELFLSRNLKHAQLVSTQGAGAAFDLLVTGKVDALAGLKQGLLDLLGRLPGSRILDGRFMGVQQSIAVPLGRDAGLAYLRQVVEDAKTSGLVARAIEKTGARGVSVAPPSD
;
A
#
# COMPACT_ATOMS: atom_id res chain seq x y z
N ALA A 1 -12.86 11.50 0.31
CA ALA A 1 -13.67 12.63 0.82
C ALA A 1 -12.86 13.60 1.66
N GLU A 2 -12.03 13.16 2.63
CA GLU A 2 -11.21 14.11 3.42
C GLU A 2 -10.01 14.68 2.64
N VAL A 3 -9.30 13.84 1.88
CA VAL A 3 -8.10 14.24 1.11
C VAL A 3 -8.43 14.72 -0.29
N ASP A 4 -9.31 14.02 -1.02
CA ASP A 4 -9.65 14.38 -2.39
C ASP A 4 -10.59 15.60 -2.44
N ARG A 5 -10.01 16.78 -2.30
CA ARG A 5 -10.68 18.09 -2.26
C ARG A 5 -9.85 19.12 -3.01
N GLU A 6 -10.51 20.15 -3.52
CA GLU A 6 -9.85 21.26 -4.18
C GLU A 6 -8.86 21.95 -3.24
N GLY A 7 -7.70 22.34 -3.76
CA GLY A 7 -6.62 22.97 -3.00
C GLY A 7 -5.76 22.01 -2.15
N VAL A 8 -6.14 20.74 -2.02
CA VAL A 8 -5.33 19.74 -1.31
C VAL A 8 -4.28 19.15 -2.23
N ARG A 9 -3.04 19.03 -1.74
CA ARG A 9 -1.91 18.41 -2.45
C ARG A 9 -1.51 17.11 -1.76
N VAL A 10 -1.36 16.06 -2.54
CA VAL A 10 -1.02 14.70 -2.06
C VAL A 10 0.32 14.28 -2.65
N ALA A 11 1.33 14.04 -1.83
CA ALA A 11 2.60 13.48 -2.29
C ALA A 11 2.51 11.95 -2.44
N ALA A 12 3.10 11.42 -3.50
CA ALA A 12 3.34 9.99 -3.66
C ALA A 12 4.65 9.73 -4.43
N PRO A 13 5.43 8.69 -4.10
CA PRO A 13 6.61 8.32 -4.89
C PRO A 13 6.24 7.91 -6.31
N ALA A 14 6.91 8.51 -7.29
CA ALA A 14 6.72 8.19 -8.70
C ALA A 14 7.00 6.70 -8.97
N ARG A 15 6.20 6.10 -9.87
CA ARG A 15 6.25 4.68 -10.24
C ARG A 15 5.83 3.70 -9.13
N ALA A 16 5.28 4.19 -8.03
CA ALA A 16 4.60 3.33 -7.07
C ALA A 16 3.19 2.98 -7.58
N ASN A 17 2.73 1.74 -7.33
CA ASN A 17 1.39 1.31 -7.75
C ASN A 17 0.27 2.24 -7.22
N TYR A 18 0.44 2.76 -6.01
CA TYR A 18 -0.52 3.68 -5.40
C TYR A 18 -0.44 5.10 -5.97
N GLU A 19 0.70 5.52 -6.52
CA GLU A 19 0.80 6.79 -7.25
C GLU A 19 0.04 6.71 -8.58
N LEU A 20 0.22 5.62 -9.33
CA LEU A 20 -0.55 5.36 -10.55
C LEU A 20 -2.06 5.21 -10.26
N PHE A 21 -2.43 4.60 -9.14
CA PHE A 21 -3.83 4.52 -8.73
C PHE A 21 -4.39 5.92 -8.45
N LEU A 22 -3.69 6.73 -7.66
CA LEU A 22 -4.14 8.08 -7.30
C LEU A 22 -4.24 8.99 -8.53
N SER A 23 -3.31 8.91 -9.48
CA SER A 23 -3.36 9.72 -10.71
C SER A 23 -4.59 9.43 -11.57
N ARG A 24 -5.20 8.25 -11.42
CA ARG A 24 -6.43 7.83 -12.12
C ARG A 24 -7.71 8.06 -11.31
N ASN A 25 -7.62 8.27 -10.00
CA ASN A 25 -8.77 8.23 -9.10
C ASN A 25 -8.98 9.49 -8.26
N LEU A 26 -7.96 10.34 -8.08
CA LEU A 26 -8.17 11.67 -7.50
C LEU A 26 -8.95 12.54 -8.49
N LYS A 27 -9.99 13.19 -8.00
CA LYS A 27 -10.87 14.05 -8.81
C LYS A 27 -10.63 15.53 -8.58
N HIS A 28 -10.21 15.90 -7.37
CA HIS A 28 -10.14 17.29 -6.93
C HIS A 28 -8.77 17.66 -6.34
N ALA A 29 -8.12 16.74 -5.63
CA ALA A 29 -6.79 17.00 -5.08
C ALA A 29 -5.71 16.92 -6.15
N GLN A 30 -4.64 17.69 -5.96
CA GLN A 30 -3.47 17.67 -6.81
C GLN A 30 -2.51 16.57 -6.36
N LEU A 31 -2.20 15.63 -7.26
CA LEU A 31 -1.13 14.65 -7.03
C LEU A 31 0.24 15.29 -7.30
N VAL A 32 1.18 15.09 -6.37
CA VAL A 32 2.58 15.52 -6.46
C VAL A 32 3.47 14.28 -6.45
N SER A 33 3.92 13.85 -7.63
CA SER A 33 4.81 12.69 -7.78
C SER A 33 6.26 13.05 -7.42
N THR A 34 6.90 12.26 -6.56
CA THR A 34 8.24 12.55 -6.03
C THR A 34 9.29 11.50 -6.37
N GLN A 35 10.58 11.83 -6.25
CA GLN A 35 11.69 10.89 -6.38
C GLN A 35 11.86 10.03 -5.13
N GLY A 36 10.91 9.13 -4.88
CA GLY A 36 10.95 8.20 -3.75
C GLY A 36 10.24 8.68 -2.50
N ALA A 37 10.14 7.79 -1.50
CA ALA A 37 9.39 7.99 -0.26
C ALA A 37 9.99 9.06 0.65
N GLY A 38 11.32 9.20 0.69
CA GLY A 38 11.99 10.24 1.47
C GLY A 38 11.57 11.65 1.01
N ALA A 39 11.69 11.92 -0.29
CA ALA A 39 11.27 13.19 -0.87
C ALA A 39 9.77 13.48 -0.66
N ALA A 40 8.92 12.45 -0.74
CA ALA A 40 7.49 12.59 -0.45
C ALA A 40 7.23 13.03 1.00
N PHE A 41 7.94 12.43 1.95
CA PHE A 41 7.88 12.79 3.36
C PHE A 41 8.41 14.19 3.63
N ASP A 42 9.52 14.59 2.99
CA ASP A 42 10.09 15.93 3.15
C ASP A 42 9.13 17.03 2.68
N LEU A 43 8.36 16.79 1.60
CA LEU A 43 7.31 17.71 1.18
C LEU A 43 6.19 17.85 2.22
N LEU A 44 5.83 16.76 2.92
CA LEU A 44 4.83 16.81 3.98
C LEU A 44 5.35 17.60 5.18
N VAL A 45 6.58 17.33 5.62
CA VAL A 45 7.23 18.03 6.75
C VAL A 45 7.36 19.53 6.48
N THR A 46 7.66 19.91 5.24
CA THR A 46 7.83 21.31 4.84
C THR A 46 6.52 22.03 4.51
N GLY A 47 5.36 21.37 4.62
CA GLY A 47 4.05 21.94 4.30
C GLY A 47 3.84 22.22 2.80
N LYS A 48 4.69 21.64 1.94
CA LYS A 48 4.55 21.72 0.48
C LYS A 48 3.50 20.78 -0.07
N VAL A 49 3.06 19.81 0.73
CA VAL A 49 1.86 19.01 0.52
C VAL A 49 1.08 18.89 1.82
N ASP A 50 -0.19 18.52 1.69
CA ASP A 50 -1.13 18.45 2.81
C ASP A 50 -1.37 17.00 3.24
N ALA A 51 -1.08 16.03 2.35
CA ALA A 51 -1.14 14.61 2.64
C ALA A 51 0.00 13.82 1.95
N LEU A 52 0.35 12.67 2.51
CA LEU A 52 1.29 11.71 1.96
C LEU A 52 0.60 10.37 1.74
N ALA A 53 0.69 9.84 0.52
CA ALA A 53 0.29 8.47 0.20
C ALA A 53 1.49 7.52 0.34
N GLY A 54 1.26 6.37 0.97
CA GLY A 54 2.28 5.35 1.17
C GLY A 54 1.71 4.02 1.65
N LEU A 55 2.56 3.00 1.70
CA LEU A 55 2.19 1.71 2.29
C LEU A 55 2.00 1.87 3.80
N LYS A 56 0.96 1.24 4.36
CA LYS A 56 0.61 1.36 5.78
C LYS A 56 1.79 1.07 6.71
N GLN A 57 2.58 0.05 6.41
CA GLN A 57 3.80 -0.27 7.18
C GLN A 57 4.77 0.90 7.22
N GLY A 58 5.13 1.46 6.06
CA GLY A 58 6.03 2.61 5.98
C GLY A 58 5.46 3.86 6.64
N LEU A 59 4.15 4.12 6.52
CA LEU A 59 3.52 5.25 7.20
C LEU A 59 3.55 5.12 8.72
N LEU A 60 3.38 3.91 9.26
CA LEU A 60 3.47 3.65 10.71
C LEU A 60 4.88 3.97 11.25
N ASP A 61 5.92 3.72 10.46
CA ASP A 61 7.30 4.05 10.82
C ASP A 61 7.56 5.57 10.79
N LEU A 62 6.76 6.34 10.03
CA LEU A 62 6.88 7.79 9.93
C LEU A 62 6.14 8.55 11.04
N LEU A 63 5.16 7.95 11.72
CA LEU A 63 4.35 8.63 12.75
C LEU A 63 5.21 9.25 13.87
N GLY A 64 6.27 8.57 14.29
CA GLY A 64 7.20 9.08 15.31
C GLY A 64 8.09 10.24 14.84
N ARG A 65 8.16 10.49 13.52
CA ARG A 65 9.04 11.50 12.91
C ARG A 65 8.33 12.82 12.63
N LEU A 66 7.01 12.85 12.68
CA LEU A 66 6.20 14.06 12.47
C LEU A 66 5.11 14.15 13.55
N PRO A 67 5.42 14.73 14.72
CA PRO A 67 4.45 14.92 15.80
C PRO A 67 3.20 15.69 15.30
N GLY A 68 2.02 15.25 15.75
CA GLY A 68 0.74 15.82 15.29
C GLY A 68 0.22 15.24 13.97
N SER A 69 1.01 14.41 13.26
CA SER A 69 0.51 13.65 12.13
C SER A 69 -0.38 12.48 12.57
N ARG A 70 -1.24 12.02 11.66
CA ARG A 70 -2.07 10.82 11.83
C ARG A 70 -2.18 10.07 10.52
N ILE A 71 -2.38 8.76 10.60
CA ILE A 71 -2.82 7.96 9.46
C ILE A 71 -4.34 8.06 9.40
N LEU A 72 -4.88 8.34 8.21
CA LEU A 72 -6.31 8.35 8.01
C LEU A 72 -6.88 6.94 8.09
N ASP A 73 -8.07 6.81 8.69
CA ASP A 73 -8.76 5.53 8.77
C ASP A 73 -9.11 4.98 7.37
N GLY A 74 -9.18 3.66 7.28
CA GLY A 74 -9.46 2.95 6.03
C GLY A 74 -8.25 2.85 5.10
N ARG A 75 -8.55 2.71 3.80
CA ARG A 75 -7.58 2.60 2.71
C ARG A 75 -8.24 3.03 1.40
N PHE A 76 -7.49 3.62 0.48
CA PHE A 76 -7.97 3.91 -0.87
C PHE A 76 -7.68 2.76 -1.86
N MET A 77 -6.76 1.83 -1.50
CA MET A 77 -6.49 0.63 -2.27
C MET A 77 -5.88 -0.48 -1.39
N GLY A 78 -5.88 -1.72 -1.90
CA GLY A 78 -5.11 -2.84 -1.37
C GLY A 78 -4.00 -3.26 -2.33
N VAL A 79 -2.80 -3.50 -1.82
CA VAL A 79 -1.73 -4.14 -2.60
C VAL A 79 -1.76 -5.62 -2.31
N GLN A 80 -2.35 -6.39 -3.21
CA GLN A 80 -2.39 -7.85 -3.10
C GLN A 80 -1.04 -8.43 -3.55
N GLN A 81 -0.50 -9.33 -2.75
CA GLN A 81 0.68 -10.11 -3.10
C GLN A 81 0.24 -11.37 -3.85
N SER A 82 0.97 -11.74 -4.89
CA SER A 82 0.64 -12.87 -5.76
C SER A 82 1.88 -13.67 -6.13
N ILE A 83 1.71 -14.97 -6.33
CA ILE A 83 2.72 -15.84 -6.97
C ILE A 83 2.32 -16.01 -8.44
N ALA A 84 3.27 -15.85 -9.35
CA ALA A 84 3.03 -15.90 -10.80
C ALA A 84 3.80 -17.06 -11.46
N VAL A 85 3.24 -17.58 -12.55
CA VAL A 85 3.89 -18.53 -13.45
C VAL A 85 3.97 -17.95 -14.86
N PRO A 86 4.90 -18.40 -15.72
CA PRO A 86 4.90 -18.03 -17.14
C PRO A 86 3.58 -18.42 -17.82
N LEU A 87 3.21 -17.64 -18.86
CA LEU A 87 2.05 -17.94 -19.69
C LEU A 87 2.15 -19.35 -20.30
N GLY A 88 1.01 -20.04 -20.41
CA GLY A 88 0.91 -21.41 -20.93
C GLY A 88 1.29 -22.51 -19.92
N ARG A 89 1.48 -22.18 -18.64
CA ARG A 89 1.80 -23.14 -17.57
C ARG A 89 0.60 -23.40 -16.66
N ASP A 90 -0.55 -23.75 -17.24
CA ASP A 90 -1.82 -23.85 -16.53
C ASP A 90 -1.79 -24.87 -15.38
N ALA A 91 -1.13 -26.01 -15.57
CA ALA A 91 -0.94 -27.00 -14.50
C ALA A 91 -0.13 -26.44 -13.33
N GLY A 92 0.91 -25.64 -13.61
CA GLY A 92 1.70 -24.96 -12.59
C GLY A 92 0.90 -23.89 -11.85
N LEU A 93 0.05 -23.15 -12.57
CA LEU A 93 -0.87 -22.17 -11.96
C LEU A 93 -1.86 -22.87 -11.01
N ALA A 94 -2.47 -23.97 -11.45
CA ALA A 94 -3.39 -24.75 -10.62
C ALA A 94 -2.73 -25.28 -9.35
N TYR A 95 -1.51 -25.82 -9.48
CA TYR A 95 -0.72 -26.28 -8.34
C TYR A 95 -0.41 -25.14 -7.36
N LEU A 96 0.10 -24.01 -7.83
CA LEU A 96 0.45 -22.89 -6.95
C LEU A 96 -0.76 -22.24 -6.29
N ARG A 97 -1.94 -22.23 -6.94
CA ARG A 97 -3.18 -21.82 -6.28
C ARG A 97 -3.47 -22.67 -5.06
N GLN A 98 -3.41 -24.00 -5.19
CA GLN A 98 -3.64 -24.91 -4.06
C GLN A 98 -2.61 -24.67 -2.93
N VAL A 99 -1.33 -24.55 -3.27
CA VAL A 99 -0.28 -24.24 -2.29
C VAL A 99 -0.55 -22.95 -1.52
N VAL A 100 -1.01 -21.89 -2.20
CA VAL A 100 -1.34 -20.61 -1.57
C VAL A 100 -2.56 -20.74 -0.66
N GLU A 101 -3.61 -21.44 -1.09
CA GLU A 101 -4.79 -21.69 -0.24
C GLU A 101 -4.43 -22.50 1.01
N ASP A 102 -3.64 -23.55 0.86
CA ASP A 102 -3.18 -24.38 1.98
C ASP A 102 -2.33 -23.56 2.96
N ALA A 103 -1.44 -22.71 2.45
CA ALA A 103 -0.61 -21.84 3.29
C ALA A 103 -1.45 -20.80 4.08
N LYS A 104 -2.52 -20.28 3.49
CA LYS A 104 -3.45 -19.36 4.16
C LYS A 104 -4.27 -20.09 5.22
N THR A 105 -4.90 -21.21 4.86
CA THR A 105 -5.84 -21.95 5.72
C THR A 105 -5.14 -22.68 6.87
N SER A 106 -3.93 -23.21 6.65
CA SER A 106 -3.10 -23.83 7.71
C SER A 106 -2.54 -22.85 8.75
N GLY A 107 -2.76 -21.54 8.56
CA GLY A 107 -2.21 -20.47 9.40
C GLY A 107 -0.72 -20.24 9.21
N LEU A 108 -0.06 -20.84 8.20
CA LEU A 108 1.36 -20.61 7.93
C LEU A 108 1.63 -19.13 7.65
N VAL A 109 0.79 -18.49 6.83
CA VAL A 109 0.93 -17.06 6.51
C VAL A 109 0.71 -16.20 7.77
N ALA A 110 -0.29 -16.53 8.59
CA ALA A 110 -0.57 -15.79 9.82
C ALA A 110 0.62 -15.83 10.79
N ARG A 111 1.19 -17.02 11.02
CA ARG A 111 2.39 -17.20 11.87
C ARG A 111 3.61 -16.47 11.31
N ALA A 112 3.78 -16.42 9.98
CA ALA A 112 4.88 -15.68 9.37
C ALA A 112 4.75 -14.15 9.58
N ILE A 113 3.53 -13.61 9.47
CA ILE A 113 3.25 -12.20 9.77
C ILE A 113 3.57 -11.90 11.24
N GLU A 114 3.10 -12.74 12.15
CA GLU A 114 3.36 -12.59 13.59
C GLU A 114 4.85 -12.64 13.90
N LYS A 115 5.55 -13.65 13.40
CA LYS A 115 6.99 -13.85 13.64
C LYS A 115 7.85 -12.69 13.15
N THR A 116 7.45 -12.04 12.06
CA THR A 116 8.19 -10.88 11.50
C THR A 116 7.81 -9.56 12.17
N GLY A 117 6.75 -9.53 12.98
CA GLY A 117 6.19 -8.30 13.52
C GLY A 117 5.67 -7.34 12.45
N ALA A 118 5.34 -7.86 11.26
CA ALA A 118 4.90 -7.03 10.14
C ALA A 118 3.57 -6.34 10.47
N ARG A 119 3.55 -5.01 10.36
CA ARG A 119 2.38 -4.18 10.68
C ARG A 119 1.68 -3.72 9.41
N GLY A 120 0.35 -3.69 9.44
CA GLY A 120 -0.45 -3.21 8.31
C GLY A 120 -0.59 -4.20 7.15
N VAL A 121 -0.31 -5.48 7.40
CA VAL A 121 -0.55 -6.60 6.48
C VAL A 121 -1.55 -7.58 7.10
N SER A 122 -2.22 -8.38 6.26
CA SER A 122 -3.21 -9.37 6.69
C SER A 122 -3.14 -10.60 5.78
N VAL A 123 -3.60 -11.74 6.29
CA VAL A 123 -3.86 -12.90 5.43
C VAL A 123 -4.93 -12.51 4.40
N ALA A 124 -4.69 -12.88 3.13
CA ALA A 124 -5.66 -12.64 2.06
C ALA A 124 -6.92 -13.50 2.27
N PRO A 125 -8.10 -13.05 1.82
CA PRO A 125 -9.29 -13.91 1.80
C PRO A 125 -9.09 -15.14 0.90
N PRO A 126 -9.98 -16.15 0.97
CA PRO A 126 -10.01 -17.24 0.01
C PRO A 126 -10.01 -16.71 -1.43
N SER A 127 -9.37 -17.43 -2.36
CA SER A 127 -9.44 -17.07 -3.77
C SER A 127 -10.84 -17.36 -4.32
N ASP A 128 -11.31 -16.49 -5.22
CA ASP A 128 -12.55 -16.69 -6.00
C ASP A 128 -12.42 -17.84 -7.01
#